data_AF-A0A498N948-F1
#
_entry.id   AF-A0A498N948-F1
#
_cell.length_a   1.000
_cell.length_b   1.000
_cell.length_c   1.000
_cell.angle_alpha   90.00
_cell.angle_beta   90.00
_cell.angle_gamma   90.00
#
_symmetry.space_group_name_H-M   'P 1'
#
loop_
_entity.id
_entity.type
_entity.pdbx_description
1 polymer ?
#
loop_
_entity_poly.entity_id
_entity_poly.type
_entity_poly.pdbx_seq_one_letter_code
_entity_poly.pdbx_strand_id
1 'polypeptide(L)'
;MRLVVCFLSLLAVFGPAECGNVLVWYTEGSHWINLKIVLATLIDRGHDVTVLVPDGALFVKAEESDRFSFQHFNVSTSGQGMLSVIEEFLYFSVYEMDQLNLLQIQMKFFELGSKHQDLALSYCDGILKSTELMNKLRNGKFDVILTDPMYPCSEIVAEELKVPLVYTLRFSIAHVMERMCGQIPAPPSFVPGAMSKLTDKMSFTERLLSMLFYLSQDFVVVIAWKKFDNYYTDYFGRPTSYCEMMGKADIWLIRTYWDFEFPRPFLPNFKYVGGLHCTPAKPLPVDMEEFVQSSGDDGIVVFTLGSMIDKLPKEMSNMIASALAQIPQKVLWRYGGEKPDTLGENTRIYKWIPQNDLLGHPKTRAFITHGGTNSIYEAIYHGVPMVGIPLFGDQPDNLVHMRVRGAAVVIDNIKTTQPQDLVDGLNAVINDPSYKENAMRLSRIHHDRPIKPLDEAVFWIEFVMRNKGAKHLRVEAHNLTWYQYHCLDVFAFLITVLTVVLYVFFKMCKFFIMRCCFRSKRKSKKE
;
A
#
# COMPACT_ATOMS: atom_id res chain seq x y z
N MET A 1 17.60 -46.28 -28.23
CA MET A 1 17.11 -46.60 -26.86
C MET A 1 17.72 -45.69 -25.78
N ARG A 2 19.06 -45.58 -25.63
CA ARG A 2 19.70 -44.72 -24.62
C ARG A 2 19.33 -43.23 -24.70
N LEU A 3 19.28 -42.64 -25.89
CA LEU A 3 18.84 -41.25 -26.10
C LEU A 3 17.38 -41.00 -25.68
N VAL A 4 16.49 -41.96 -25.96
CA VAL A 4 15.06 -41.88 -25.60
C VAL A 4 14.90 -41.98 -24.08
N VAL A 5 15.67 -42.87 -23.43
CA VAL A 5 15.69 -42.98 -21.96
C VAL A 5 16.25 -41.69 -21.34
N CYS A 6 17.33 -41.10 -21.87
CA CYS A 6 17.83 -39.81 -21.38
C CYS A 6 16.82 -38.67 -21.57
N PHE A 7 16.12 -38.62 -22.71
CA PHE A 7 15.10 -37.59 -22.98
C PHE A 7 13.86 -37.74 -22.08
N LEU A 8 13.39 -38.97 -21.88
CA LEU A 8 12.30 -39.26 -20.93
C LEU A 8 12.71 -39.03 -19.47
N SER A 9 13.98 -39.28 -19.13
CA SER A 9 14.53 -38.95 -17.81
C SER A 9 14.62 -37.44 -17.60
N LEU A 10 14.98 -36.67 -18.63
CA LEU A 10 14.95 -35.21 -18.60
C LEU A 10 13.51 -34.69 -18.43
N LEU A 11 12.53 -35.25 -19.13
CA LEU A 11 11.10 -34.92 -18.96
C LEU A 11 10.51 -35.37 -17.62
N ALA A 12 11.14 -36.31 -16.92
CA ALA A 12 10.75 -36.73 -15.57
C ALA A 12 11.44 -35.89 -14.47
N VAL A 13 12.61 -35.33 -14.77
CA VAL A 13 13.36 -34.42 -13.87
C VAL A 13 12.82 -32.99 -13.96
N PHE A 14 12.40 -32.56 -15.16
CA PHE A 14 11.72 -31.29 -15.38
C PHE A 14 10.21 -31.57 -15.45
N GLY A 15 9.48 -31.26 -14.38
CA GLY A 15 8.02 -31.21 -14.44
C GLY A 15 7.55 -30.28 -15.57
N PRO A 16 6.29 -30.39 -16.05
CA PRO A 16 5.79 -29.49 -17.07
C PRO A 16 6.02 -28.04 -16.63
N ALA A 17 6.82 -27.31 -17.40
CA ALA A 17 6.95 -25.87 -17.21
C ALA A 17 5.57 -25.27 -17.51
N GLU A 18 4.87 -24.84 -16.47
CA GLU A 18 3.59 -24.16 -16.61
C GLU A 18 3.86 -22.71 -17.06
N CYS A 19 4.16 -22.54 -18.34
CA CYS A 19 4.19 -21.23 -18.97
C CYS A 19 2.76 -20.67 -18.97
N GLY A 20 2.62 -19.39 -18.62
CA GLY A 20 1.33 -18.69 -18.55
C GLY A 20 1.46 -17.31 -19.16
N ASN A 21 0.36 -16.79 -19.71
CA ASN A 21 0.35 -15.47 -20.35
C ASN A 21 -0.29 -14.43 -19.42
N VAL A 22 0.49 -13.45 -18.99
CA VAL A 22 0.13 -12.44 -17.99
C VAL A 22 -0.15 -11.12 -18.68
N LEU A 23 -1.37 -10.61 -18.53
CA LEU A 23 -1.71 -9.24 -18.91
C LEU A 23 -1.50 -8.31 -17.71
N VAL A 24 -0.71 -7.27 -17.90
CA VAL A 24 -0.38 -6.32 -16.84
C VAL A 24 -1.08 -5.00 -17.11
N TRP A 25 -1.86 -4.56 -16.12
CA TRP A 25 -2.49 -3.25 -16.15
C TRP A 25 -1.47 -2.15 -15.82
N TYR A 26 -1.60 -1.03 -16.50
CA TYR A 26 -0.70 0.11 -16.38
C TYR A 26 -0.67 0.70 -14.95
N THR A 27 0.51 1.14 -14.53
CA THR A 27 0.74 1.92 -13.30
C THR A 27 2.01 2.77 -13.43
N GLU A 28 2.28 3.65 -12.46
CA GLU A 28 3.34 4.68 -12.55
C GLU A 28 4.22 4.79 -11.31
N GLY A 29 5.39 5.43 -11.46
CA GLY A 29 6.29 5.76 -10.37
C GLY A 29 6.75 4.54 -9.55
N SER A 30 6.65 4.63 -8.23
CA SER A 30 7.07 3.55 -7.31
C SER A 30 6.20 2.29 -7.41
N HIS A 31 4.96 2.41 -7.90
CA HIS A 31 4.09 1.26 -8.14
C HIS A 31 4.64 0.43 -9.30
N TRP A 32 5.07 1.09 -10.37
CA TRP A 32 5.73 0.43 -11.51
C TRP A 32 7.06 -0.23 -11.11
N ILE A 33 7.89 0.44 -10.30
CA ILE A 33 9.16 -0.12 -9.83
C ILE A 33 8.95 -1.44 -9.08
N ASN A 34 7.95 -1.50 -8.18
CA ASN A 34 7.61 -2.74 -7.47
C ASN A 34 7.09 -3.82 -8.42
N LEU A 35 6.18 -3.45 -9.31
CA LEU A 35 5.55 -4.37 -10.24
C LEU A 35 6.59 -5.00 -11.18
N LYS A 36 7.51 -4.18 -11.74
CA LYS A 36 8.59 -4.60 -12.65
C LYS A 36 9.42 -5.77 -12.09
N ILE A 37 9.64 -5.82 -10.78
CA ILE A 37 10.42 -6.89 -10.13
C ILE A 37 9.65 -8.22 -10.13
N VAL A 38 8.34 -8.17 -9.86
CA VAL A 38 7.46 -9.33 -9.96
C VAL A 38 7.41 -9.82 -11.41
N LEU A 39 7.24 -8.90 -12.37
CA LEU A 39 7.18 -9.24 -13.79
C LEU A 39 8.47 -9.86 -14.32
N ALA A 40 9.63 -9.31 -13.94
CA ALA A 40 10.93 -9.87 -14.32
C ALA A 40 11.08 -11.31 -13.84
N THR A 41 10.63 -11.60 -12.61
CA THR A 41 10.67 -12.95 -12.03
C THR A 41 9.71 -13.90 -12.73
N LEU A 42 8.53 -13.43 -13.14
CA LEU A 42 7.61 -14.23 -13.94
C LEU A 42 8.24 -14.62 -15.29
N ILE A 43 8.93 -13.70 -15.95
CA ILE A 43 9.67 -14.01 -17.20
C ILE A 43 10.81 -14.99 -16.93
N ASP A 44 11.58 -14.81 -15.84
CA ASP A 44 12.65 -15.74 -15.45
C ASP A 44 12.11 -17.17 -15.22
N ARG A 45 10.83 -17.30 -14.86
CA ARG A 45 10.11 -18.57 -14.68
C ARG A 45 9.38 -19.06 -15.93
N GLY A 46 9.53 -18.37 -17.07
CA GLY A 46 9.03 -18.80 -18.37
C GLY A 46 7.61 -18.34 -18.70
N HIS A 47 7.08 -17.33 -18.00
CA HIS A 47 5.79 -16.72 -18.35
C HIS A 47 5.97 -15.62 -19.41
N ASP A 48 4.97 -15.50 -20.28
CA ASP A 48 4.85 -14.38 -21.21
C ASP A 48 4.18 -13.22 -20.49
N VAL A 49 4.75 -12.02 -20.62
CA VAL A 49 4.24 -10.81 -19.95
C VAL A 49 3.95 -9.72 -20.97
N THR A 50 2.69 -9.31 -21.05
CA THR A 50 2.24 -8.17 -21.88
C THR A 50 1.81 -7.01 -20.98
N VAL A 51 2.47 -5.87 -21.11
CA VAL A 51 2.18 -4.66 -20.33
C VAL A 51 1.40 -3.67 -21.18
N LEU A 52 0.22 -3.26 -20.71
CA LEU A 52 -0.52 -2.17 -21.33
C LEU A 52 0.15 -0.84 -20.98
N VAL A 53 0.37 0.02 -21.97
CA VAL A 53 1.04 1.31 -21.77
C VAL A 53 0.28 2.42 -22.50
N PRO A 54 -0.26 3.44 -21.81
CA PRO A 54 -0.88 4.57 -22.46
C PRO A 54 0.17 5.44 -23.16
N ASP A 55 -0.23 6.09 -24.24
CA ASP A 55 0.56 7.14 -24.87
C ASP A 55 0.81 8.29 -23.86
N GLY A 56 2.08 8.52 -23.51
CA GLY A 56 2.45 9.52 -22.50
C GLY A 56 2.73 8.97 -21.10
N ALA A 57 2.90 7.65 -20.95
CA ALA A 57 3.48 7.07 -19.73
C ALA A 57 4.82 7.73 -19.36
N LEU A 58 5.01 8.03 -18.08
CA LEU A 58 6.15 8.79 -17.56
C LEU A 58 7.29 7.88 -17.11
N PHE A 59 6.98 6.80 -16.39
CA PHE A 59 7.98 5.88 -15.81
C PHE A 59 8.09 4.55 -16.55
N VAL A 60 7.09 4.17 -17.35
CA VAL A 60 7.15 2.97 -18.19
C VAL A 60 7.82 3.31 -19.52
N LYS A 61 9.15 3.22 -19.56
CA LYS A 61 9.92 3.42 -20.80
C LYS A 61 10.18 2.10 -21.48
N ALA A 62 9.57 1.89 -22.64
CA ALA A 62 9.71 0.65 -23.42
C ALA A 62 11.17 0.34 -23.81
N GLU A 63 12.00 1.39 -23.94
CA GLU A 63 13.43 1.31 -24.28
C GLU A 63 14.31 0.73 -23.15
N GLU A 64 13.78 0.61 -21.93
CA GLU A 64 14.58 0.17 -20.78
C GLU A 64 14.63 -1.35 -20.58
N SER A 65 13.88 -2.14 -21.36
CA SER A 65 13.88 -3.60 -21.20
C SER A 65 13.26 -4.33 -22.40
N ASP A 66 14.09 -4.98 -23.21
CA ASP A 66 13.67 -5.94 -24.27
C ASP A 66 12.93 -7.18 -23.73
N ARG A 67 12.83 -7.32 -22.40
CA ARG A 67 12.24 -8.49 -21.75
C ARG A 67 10.71 -8.48 -21.72
N PHE A 68 10.05 -7.32 -21.82
CA PHE A 68 8.59 -7.22 -21.73
C PHE A 68 7.98 -7.00 -23.11
N SER A 69 6.81 -7.59 -23.37
CA SER A 69 5.97 -7.20 -24.50
C SER A 69 5.17 -5.96 -24.09
N PHE A 70 5.35 -4.84 -24.80
CA PHE A 70 4.60 -3.63 -24.54
C PHE A 70 3.47 -3.47 -25.56
N GLN A 71 2.25 -3.30 -25.06
CA GLN A 71 1.07 -3.00 -25.86
C GLN A 71 0.65 -1.56 -25.61
N HIS A 72 1.07 -0.68 -26.51
CA HIS A 72 0.69 0.73 -26.46
C HIS A 72 -0.77 0.94 -26.82
N PHE A 73 -1.39 1.96 -26.22
CA PHE A 73 -2.75 2.38 -26.55
C PHE A 73 -2.91 3.90 -26.44
N ASN A 74 -3.72 4.43 -27.35
CA ASN A 74 -3.95 5.86 -27.43
C ASN A 74 -4.91 6.32 -26.34
N VAL A 75 -4.59 7.46 -25.75
CA VAL A 75 -5.41 8.12 -24.72
C VAL A 75 -5.73 9.53 -25.17
N SER A 76 -6.92 10.04 -24.82
CA SER A 76 -7.35 11.38 -25.21
C SER A 76 -6.60 12.49 -24.46
N THR A 77 -5.94 12.14 -23.36
CA THR A 77 -5.15 13.01 -22.49
C THR A 77 -3.66 12.78 -22.74
N SER A 78 -2.88 13.86 -22.85
CA SER A 78 -1.42 13.76 -23.02
C SER A 78 -0.72 13.40 -21.69
N GLY A 79 0.51 12.88 -21.76
CA GLY A 79 1.36 12.64 -20.58
C GLY A 79 1.60 13.90 -19.72
N GLN A 80 1.45 15.10 -20.30
CA GLN A 80 1.48 16.37 -19.55
C GLN A 80 0.32 16.49 -18.55
N GLY A 81 -0.85 15.92 -18.87
CA GLY A 81 -2.00 15.88 -17.96
C GLY A 81 -1.65 15.12 -16.67
N MET A 82 -1.05 13.94 -16.80
CA MET A 82 -0.61 13.17 -15.62
C MET A 82 0.46 13.91 -14.82
N LEU A 83 1.47 14.45 -15.50
CA LEU A 83 2.56 15.17 -14.85
C LEU A 83 2.02 16.36 -14.04
N SER A 84 1.05 17.11 -14.59
CA SER A 84 0.40 18.22 -13.90
C SER A 84 -0.35 17.80 -12.63
N VAL A 85 -1.07 16.67 -12.65
CA VAL A 85 -1.79 16.16 -11.47
C VAL A 85 -0.80 15.74 -10.38
N ILE A 86 0.30 15.09 -10.76
CA ILE A 86 1.36 14.71 -9.82
C ILE A 86 2.02 15.96 -9.22
N GLU A 87 2.38 16.94 -10.04
CA GLU A 87 3.00 18.18 -9.57
C GLU A 87 2.07 18.99 -8.65
N GLU A 88 0.78 19.10 -8.98
CA GLU A 88 -0.21 19.78 -8.15
C GLU A 88 -0.39 19.06 -6.80
N PHE A 89 -0.46 17.72 -6.81
CA PHE A 89 -0.53 16.91 -5.59
C PHE A 89 0.71 17.08 -4.70
N LEU A 90 1.91 17.02 -5.28
CA LEU A 90 3.16 17.19 -4.55
C LEU A 90 3.28 18.61 -4.00
N TYR A 91 2.92 19.62 -4.81
CA TYR A 91 2.97 21.01 -4.39
C TYR A 91 2.01 21.27 -3.22
N PHE A 92 0.75 20.84 -3.35
CA PHE A 92 -0.22 20.93 -2.27
C PHE A 92 0.27 20.24 -0.99
N SER A 93 0.75 18.99 -1.11
CA SER A 93 1.17 18.18 0.03
C SER A 93 2.37 18.76 0.77
N VAL A 94 3.37 19.23 0.03
CA VAL A 94 4.62 19.71 0.62
C VAL A 94 4.49 21.15 1.09
N TYR A 95 3.78 22.02 0.35
CA TYR A 95 3.84 23.47 0.57
C TYR A 95 2.58 24.08 1.19
N GLU A 96 1.38 23.56 0.90
CA GLU A 96 0.12 24.21 1.30
C GLU A 96 -0.59 23.52 2.47
N MET A 97 -0.49 22.18 2.55
CA MET A 97 -1.32 21.36 3.44
C MET A 97 -1.20 21.73 4.92
N ASP A 98 -0.01 22.12 5.38
CA ASP A 98 0.27 22.50 6.76
C ASP A 98 -0.37 23.83 7.19
N GLN A 99 -0.82 24.64 6.23
CA GLN A 99 -1.48 25.93 6.48
C GLN A 99 -3.01 25.83 6.49
N LEU A 100 -3.56 24.64 6.24
CA LEU A 100 -5.00 24.43 6.02
C LEU A 100 -5.65 23.65 7.17
N ASN A 101 -6.93 23.88 7.38
CA ASN A 101 -7.72 23.05 8.29
C ASN A 101 -8.18 21.74 7.61
N LEU A 102 -8.65 20.79 8.41
CA LEU A 102 -9.01 19.45 7.93
C LEU A 102 -10.06 19.46 6.80
N LEU A 103 -11.05 20.37 6.84
CA LEU A 103 -12.07 20.46 5.80
C LEU A 103 -11.48 20.96 4.48
N GLN A 104 -10.63 21.98 4.53
CA GLN A 104 -9.93 22.50 3.35
C GLN A 104 -9.02 21.43 2.73
N ILE A 105 -8.31 20.67 3.58
CA ILE A 105 -7.48 19.55 3.15
C ILE A 105 -8.33 18.49 2.44
N GLN A 106 -9.46 18.09 3.02
CA GLN A 106 -10.37 17.12 2.42
C GLN A 106 -10.96 17.61 1.09
N MET A 107 -11.37 18.87 1.00
CA MET A 107 -11.87 19.48 -0.24
C MET A 107 -10.81 19.45 -1.34
N LYS A 108 -9.56 19.78 -1.01
CA LYS A 108 -8.45 19.75 -1.96
C LYS A 108 -8.10 18.34 -2.41
N PHE A 109 -8.09 17.37 -1.51
CA PHE A 109 -7.92 15.97 -1.89
C PHE A 109 -9.07 15.45 -2.75
N PHE A 110 -10.31 15.87 -2.50
CA PHE A 110 -11.44 15.51 -3.35
C PHE A 110 -11.31 16.12 -4.76
N GLU A 111 -10.88 17.38 -4.86
CA GLU A 111 -10.61 18.04 -6.15
C GLU A 111 -9.52 17.30 -6.94
N LEU A 112 -8.35 17.07 -6.33
CA LEU A 112 -7.23 16.34 -6.94
C LEU A 112 -7.63 14.91 -7.30
N GLY A 113 -8.36 14.24 -6.40
CA GLY A 113 -8.91 12.91 -6.63
C GLY A 113 -9.83 12.89 -7.85
N SER A 114 -10.74 13.86 -7.99
CA SER A 114 -11.62 13.95 -9.16
C SER A 114 -10.84 14.14 -10.47
N LYS A 115 -9.79 14.99 -10.48
CA LYS A 115 -8.90 15.16 -11.64
C LYS A 115 -8.18 13.85 -12.00
N HIS A 116 -7.65 13.14 -11.00
CA HIS A 116 -7.06 11.82 -11.19
C HIS A 116 -8.07 10.80 -11.75
N GLN A 117 -9.32 10.83 -11.27
CA GLN A 117 -10.37 9.96 -11.79
C GLN A 117 -10.74 10.27 -13.24
N ASP A 118 -10.80 11.54 -13.65
CA ASP A 118 -11.00 11.92 -15.06
C ASP A 118 -9.92 11.34 -15.97
N LEU A 119 -8.66 11.49 -15.53
CA LEU A 119 -7.51 10.94 -16.23
C LEU A 119 -7.58 9.40 -16.30
N ALA A 120 -7.84 8.75 -15.18
CA ALA A 120 -8.02 7.30 -15.11
C ALA A 120 -9.12 6.78 -16.05
N LEU A 121 -10.27 7.45 -16.10
CA LEU A 121 -11.36 7.08 -17.01
C LEU A 121 -11.00 7.29 -18.48
N SER A 122 -10.17 8.29 -18.80
CA SER A 122 -9.65 8.44 -20.17
C SER A 122 -8.76 7.26 -20.59
N TYR A 123 -8.07 6.61 -19.65
CA TYR A 123 -7.30 5.39 -19.91
C TYR A 123 -8.20 4.19 -20.10
N CYS A 124 -9.27 4.09 -19.29
CA CYS A 124 -10.33 3.11 -19.51
C CYS A 124 -10.88 3.21 -20.93
N ASP A 125 -11.19 4.43 -21.38
CA ASP A 125 -11.71 4.68 -22.73
C ASP A 125 -10.73 4.26 -23.83
N GLY A 126 -9.45 4.58 -23.69
CA GLY A 126 -8.41 4.20 -24.66
C GLY A 126 -8.34 2.68 -24.91
N ILE A 127 -8.66 1.88 -23.91
CA ILE A 127 -8.72 0.42 -24.01
C ILE A 127 -10.12 -0.05 -24.41
N LEU A 128 -11.12 0.24 -23.59
CA LEU A 128 -12.46 -0.35 -23.66
C LEU A 128 -13.27 0.12 -24.89
N LYS A 129 -13.04 1.34 -25.38
CA LYS A 129 -13.69 1.84 -26.60
C LYS A 129 -12.93 1.45 -27.88
N SER A 130 -11.69 0.97 -27.76
CA SER A 130 -10.91 0.49 -28.89
C SER A 130 -11.31 -0.94 -29.23
N THR A 131 -12.15 -1.09 -30.27
CA THR A 131 -12.58 -2.42 -30.76
C THR A 131 -11.38 -3.25 -31.22
N GLU A 132 -10.39 -2.62 -31.86
CA GLU A 132 -9.17 -3.29 -32.30
C GLU A 132 -8.39 -3.86 -31.12
N LEU A 133 -8.12 -3.03 -30.10
CA LEU A 133 -7.36 -3.46 -28.94
C LEU A 133 -8.12 -4.51 -28.13
N MET A 134 -9.41 -4.32 -27.86
CA MET A 134 -10.20 -5.32 -27.14
C MET A 134 -10.26 -6.67 -27.89
N ASN A 135 -10.35 -6.66 -29.22
CA ASN A 135 -10.27 -7.89 -30.00
C ASN A 135 -8.88 -8.53 -29.93
N LYS A 136 -7.81 -7.73 -29.95
CA LYS A 136 -6.44 -8.22 -29.73
C LYS A 136 -6.30 -8.86 -28.35
N LEU A 137 -6.84 -8.24 -27.30
CA LEU A 137 -6.80 -8.77 -25.94
C LEU A 137 -7.60 -10.06 -25.79
N ARG A 138 -8.80 -10.14 -26.39
CA ARG A 138 -9.61 -11.38 -26.45
C ARG A 138 -8.86 -12.53 -27.13
N ASN A 139 -8.11 -12.23 -28.19
CA ASN A 139 -7.31 -13.22 -28.91
C ASN A 139 -5.96 -13.54 -28.23
N GLY A 140 -5.56 -12.76 -27.23
CA GLY A 140 -4.28 -12.89 -26.53
C GLY A 140 -4.17 -14.12 -25.63
N LYS A 141 -5.28 -14.77 -25.27
CA LYS A 141 -5.32 -15.97 -24.40
C LYS A 141 -4.55 -15.78 -23.08
N PHE A 142 -4.84 -14.69 -22.38
CA PHE A 142 -4.25 -14.43 -21.06
C PHE A 142 -4.80 -15.39 -20.00
N ASP A 143 -3.95 -15.78 -19.06
CA ASP A 143 -4.28 -16.67 -17.94
C ASP A 143 -4.58 -15.91 -16.64
N VAL A 144 -4.06 -14.68 -16.51
CA VAL A 144 -4.28 -13.80 -15.37
C VAL A 144 -4.08 -12.33 -15.76
N ILE A 145 -4.83 -11.44 -15.11
CA ILE A 145 -4.56 -10.00 -15.12
C ILE A 145 -3.93 -9.62 -13.80
N LEU A 146 -2.75 -8.98 -13.86
CA LEU A 146 -2.07 -8.40 -12.71
C LEU A 146 -2.19 -6.88 -12.77
N THR A 147 -2.73 -6.28 -11.72
CA THR A 147 -3.07 -4.85 -11.73
C THR A 147 -2.81 -4.17 -10.39
N ASP A 148 -2.46 -2.90 -10.42
CA ASP A 148 -2.52 -2.03 -9.25
C ASP A 148 -3.83 -1.23 -9.30
N PRO A 149 -4.71 -1.32 -8.29
CA PRO A 149 -6.04 -0.70 -8.35
C PRO A 149 -6.03 0.83 -8.27
N MET A 150 -4.84 1.47 -8.23
CA MET A 150 -4.69 2.91 -8.41
C MET A 150 -5.28 3.42 -9.74
N TYR A 151 -5.26 2.57 -10.77
CA TYR A 151 -5.92 2.82 -12.05
C TYR A 151 -7.03 1.77 -12.28
N PRO A 152 -8.31 2.19 -12.34
CA PRO A 152 -9.46 1.29 -12.45
C PRO A 152 -9.61 0.70 -13.86
N CYS A 153 -10.67 -0.11 -14.04
CA CYS A 153 -11.16 -0.71 -15.30
C CYS A 153 -10.46 -2.00 -15.73
N SER A 154 -9.40 -2.39 -15.03
CA SER A 154 -8.83 -3.74 -15.13
C SER A 154 -9.86 -4.83 -14.82
N GLU A 155 -10.85 -4.52 -13.97
CA GLU A 155 -11.96 -5.38 -13.57
C GLU A 155 -12.94 -5.63 -14.71
N ILE A 156 -13.21 -4.59 -15.52
CA ILE A 156 -14.05 -4.71 -16.71
C ILE A 156 -13.36 -5.61 -17.73
N VAL A 157 -12.07 -5.38 -17.98
CA VAL A 157 -11.29 -6.20 -18.91
C VAL A 157 -11.21 -7.64 -18.42
N ALA A 158 -11.02 -7.88 -17.12
CA ALA A 158 -11.06 -9.22 -16.54
C ALA A 158 -12.39 -9.95 -16.79
N GLU A 159 -13.52 -9.26 -16.61
CA GLU A 159 -14.85 -9.80 -16.86
C GLU A 159 -15.07 -10.12 -18.35
N GLU A 160 -14.69 -9.20 -19.24
CA GLU A 160 -14.80 -9.35 -20.71
C GLU A 160 -13.96 -10.52 -21.23
N LEU A 161 -12.73 -10.65 -20.74
CA LEU A 161 -11.81 -11.72 -21.13
C LEU A 161 -12.10 -13.03 -20.39
N LYS A 162 -12.90 -13.00 -19.32
CA LYS A 162 -13.14 -14.11 -18.38
C LYS A 162 -11.84 -14.66 -17.80
N VAL A 163 -10.95 -13.74 -17.42
CA VAL A 163 -9.61 -14.01 -16.89
C VAL A 163 -9.55 -13.65 -15.41
N PRO A 164 -8.96 -14.49 -14.55
CA PRO A 164 -8.74 -14.18 -13.14
C PRO A 164 -8.00 -12.86 -12.91
N LEU A 165 -8.32 -12.19 -11.81
CA LEU A 165 -7.77 -10.88 -11.47
C LEU A 165 -6.96 -10.94 -10.18
N VAL A 166 -5.71 -10.47 -10.23
CA VAL A 166 -4.83 -10.34 -9.07
C VAL A 166 -4.48 -8.87 -8.87
N TYR A 167 -4.83 -8.34 -7.69
CA TYR A 167 -4.36 -7.02 -7.29
C TYR A 167 -2.97 -7.10 -6.69
N THR A 168 -2.14 -6.11 -6.99
CA THR A 168 -1.02 -5.70 -6.16
C THR A 168 -1.33 -4.32 -5.58
N LEU A 169 -1.49 -4.23 -4.26
CA LEU A 169 -1.90 -3.00 -3.58
C LEU A 169 -1.00 -2.72 -2.39
N ARG A 170 -0.64 -1.46 -2.16
CA ARG A 170 0.08 -1.06 -0.95
C ARG A 170 -0.88 -0.70 0.19
N PHE A 171 -1.83 0.19 -0.06
CA PHE A 171 -2.98 0.47 0.79
C PHE A 171 -3.99 1.32 -0.02
N SER A 172 -5.21 1.45 0.50
CA SER A 172 -6.05 2.62 0.23
C SER A 172 -6.29 3.42 1.51
N ILE A 173 -6.64 4.71 1.41
CA ILE A 173 -6.82 5.58 2.58
C ILE A 173 -7.87 4.97 3.51
N ALA A 174 -7.59 4.88 4.82
CA ALA A 174 -8.45 4.18 5.79
C ALA A 174 -8.80 2.72 5.39
N HIS A 175 -7.99 2.10 4.54
CA HIS A 175 -8.22 0.75 3.99
C HIS A 175 -9.58 0.60 3.30
N VAL A 176 -10.14 1.68 2.71
CA VAL A 176 -11.50 1.70 2.12
C VAL A 176 -11.71 0.65 1.02
N MET A 177 -10.78 0.49 0.08
CA MET A 177 -10.88 -0.53 -0.98
C MET A 177 -10.83 -1.93 -0.38
N GLU A 178 -9.90 -2.18 0.52
CA GLU A 178 -9.70 -3.48 1.16
C GLU A 178 -10.91 -3.84 2.04
N ARG A 179 -11.45 -2.90 2.82
CA ARG A 179 -12.60 -3.10 3.72
C ARG A 179 -13.91 -3.21 2.98
N MET A 180 -14.22 -2.21 2.15
CA MET A 180 -15.56 -2.09 1.56
C MET A 180 -15.70 -3.02 0.35
N CYS A 181 -14.66 -3.15 -0.46
CA CYS A 181 -14.72 -3.95 -1.70
C CYS A 181 -14.12 -5.33 -1.50
N GLY A 182 -12.96 -5.40 -0.83
CA GLY A 182 -12.29 -6.66 -0.50
C GLY A 182 -12.80 -7.38 0.75
N GLN A 183 -13.73 -6.77 1.51
CA GLN A 183 -14.34 -7.32 2.73
C GLN A 183 -13.35 -7.64 3.86
N ILE A 184 -12.15 -7.04 3.86
CA ILE A 184 -11.18 -7.25 4.94
C ILE A 184 -11.70 -6.62 6.25
N PRO A 185 -11.68 -7.34 7.39
CA PRO A 185 -12.05 -6.74 8.65
C PRO A 185 -10.98 -5.73 9.11
N ALA A 186 -11.40 -4.51 9.42
CA ALA A 186 -10.54 -3.51 10.08
C ALA A 186 -11.32 -2.83 11.23
N PRO A 187 -11.34 -3.45 12.42
CA PRO A 187 -12.00 -2.87 13.59
C PRO A 187 -11.33 -1.55 14.00
N PRO A 188 -12.03 -0.41 14.01
CA PRO A 188 -11.45 0.91 14.27
C PRO A 188 -10.94 1.08 15.72
N SER A 189 -11.24 0.12 16.60
CA SER A 189 -10.79 0.09 17.98
C SER A 189 -9.31 -0.24 18.17
N PHE A 190 -8.67 -0.90 17.19
CA PHE A 190 -7.25 -1.26 17.25
C PHE A 190 -6.57 -1.34 15.88
N VAL A 191 -7.31 -1.30 14.76
CA VAL A 191 -6.73 -1.19 13.42
C VAL A 191 -6.79 0.27 12.98
N PRO A 192 -5.70 1.04 13.10
CA PRO A 192 -5.70 2.43 12.64
C PRO A 192 -5.93 2.48 11.12
N GLY A 193 -6.72 3.45 10.67
CA GLY A 193 -6.89 3.69 9.25
C GLY A 193 -5.55 4.09 8.63
N ALA A 194 -5.20 3.54 7.46
CA ALA A 194 -4.01 3.97 6.73
C ALA A 194 -4.02 5.49 6.57
N MET A 195 -2.87 6.13 6.79
CA MET A 195 -2.67 7.60 6.77
C MET A 195 -3.19 8.35 8.00
N SER A 196 -3.72 7.67 9.03
CA SER A 196 -4.26 8.33 10.23
C SER A 196 -3.18 8.81 11.21
N LYS A 197 -1.94 8.29 11.10
CA LYS A 197 -0.84 8.50 12.04
C LYS A 197 -1.12 7.97 13.46
N LEU A 198 -2.17 7.15 13.61
CA LEU A 198 -2.52 6.48 14.86
C LEU A 198 -1.82 5.12 14.96
N THR A 199 -1.77 4.56 16.15
CA THR A 199 -1.15 3.25 16.42
C THR A 199 -2.22 2.19 16.73
N ASP A 200 -1.81 0.93 16.88
CA ASP A 200 -2.69 -0.15 17.37
C ASP A 200 -3.02 -0.05 18.87
N LYS A 201 -2.32 0.82 19.59
CA LYS A 201 -2.55 1.13 21.01
C LYS A 201 -3.12 2.54 21.16
N MET A 202 -4.44 2.61 21.17
CA MET A 202 -5.17 3.88 21.21
C MET A 202 -5.89 4.10 22.54
N SER A 203 -5.82 5.32 23.06
CA SER A 203 -6.70 5.84 24.10
C SER A 203 -8.15 5.95 23.62
N PHE A 204 -9.09 6.30 24.50
CA PHE A 204 -10.47 6.56 24.09
C PHE A 204 -10.59 7.67 23.04
N THR A 205 -9.87 8.79 23.24
CA THR A 205 -9.87 9.92 22.30
C THR A 205 -9.31 9.52 20.94
N GLU A 206 -8.21 8.77 20.90
CA GLU A 206 -7.64 8.28 19.65
C GLU A 206 -8.56 7.28 18.94
N ARG A 207 -9.27 6.40 19.68
CA ARG A 207 -10.29 5.52 19.08
C ARG A 207 -11.48 6.31 18.53
N LEU A 208 -11.90 7.38 19.20
CA LEU A 208 -12.93 8.28 18.69
C LEU A 208 -12.46 8.94 17.38
N LEU A 209 -11.23 9.46 17.35
CA LEU A 209 -10.64 10.04 16.14
C LEU A 209 -10.50 9.02 15.01
N SER A 210 -10.06 7.79 15.31
CA SER A 210 -10.01 6.68 14.36
C SER A 210 -11.39 6.43 13.75
N MET A 211 -12.43 6.27 14.59
CA MET A 211 -13.80 6.05 14.12
C MET A 211 -14.29 7.19 13.23
N LEU A 212 -14.09 8.44 13.64
CA LEU A 212 -14.46 9.61 12.84
C LEU A 212 -13.69 9.67 11.51
N PHE A 213 -12.41 9.29 11.52
CA PHE A 213 -11.60 9.20 10.30
C PHE A 213 -12.18 8.17 9.34
N TYR A 214 -12.44 6.94 9.78
CA TYR A 214 -13.10 5.91 8.95
C TYR A 214 -14.43 6.42 8.37
N LEU A 215 -15.31 6.98 9.20
CA LEU A 215 -16.60 7.50 8.73
C LEU A 215 -16.44 8.62 7.69
N SER A 216 -15.47 9.52 7.90
CA SER A 216 -15.18 10.60 6.94
C SER A 216 -14.70 10.06 5.60
N GLN A 217 -13.79 9.07 5.62
CA GLN A 217 -13.23 8.50 4.40
C GLN A 217 -14.26 7.65 3.66
N ASP A 218 -15.04 6.82 4.38
CA ASP A 218 -16.14 6.04 3.81
C ASP A 218 -17.15 6.97 3.09
N PHE A 219 -17.52 8.11 3.69
CA PHE A 219 -18.42 9.09 3.05
C PHE A 219 -17.81 9.71 1.78
N VAL A 220 -16.55 10.14 1.84
CA VAL A 220 -15.86 10.76 0.71
C VAL A 220 -15.75 9.78 -0.47
N VAL A 221 -15.36 8.53 -0.22
CA VAL A 221 -15.19 7.55 -1.31
C VAL A 221 -16.50 7.08 -1.90
N VAL A 222 -17.58 6.97 -1.12
CA VAL A 222 -18.91 6.64 -1.67
C VAL A 222 -19.38 7.72 -2.66
N ILE A 223 -19.04 8.99 -2.42
CA ILE A 223 -19.32 10.06 -3.40
C ILE A 223 -18.39 9.94 -4.60
N ALA A 224 -17.09 9.76 -4.36
CA ALA A 224 -16.08 9.70 -5.43
C ALA A 224 -16.28 8.48 -6.35
N TRP A 225 -16.72 7.33 -5.84
CA TRP A 225 -16.95 6.12 -6.63
C TRP A 225 -18.17 6.19 -7.53
N LYS A 226 -19.13 7.11 -7.30
CA LYS A 226 -20.28 7.29 -8.21
C LYS A 226 -19.87 7.52 -9.65
N LYS A 227 -18.73 8.19 -9.87
CA LYS A 227 -18.19 8.43 -11.21
C LYS A 227 -17.81 7.11 -11.91
N PHE A 228 -17.18 6.19 -11.17
CA PHE A 228 -16.87 4.84 -11.66
C PHE A 228 -18.12 3.97 -11.75
N ASP A 229 -19.02 4.02 -10.76
CA ASP A 229 -20.29 3.28 -10.79
C ASP A 229 -21.13 3.64 -12.02
N ASN A 230 -21.21 4.93 -12.37
CA ASN A 230 -21.88 5.39 -13.58
C ASN A 230 -21.21 4.82 -14.83
N TYR A 231 -19.88 4.95 -14.94
CA TYR A 231 -19.13 4.42 -16.07
C TYR A 231 -19.32 2.91 -16.24
N TYR A 232 -19.28 2.15 -15.15
CA TYR A 232 -19.41 0.69 -15.14
C TYR A 232 -20.84 0.28 -15.50
N THR A 233 -21.83 1.01 -14.97
CA THR A 233 -23.24 0.81 -15.30
C THR A 233 -23.51 1.07 -16.78
N ASP A 234 -22.96 2.16 -17.32
CA ASP A 234 -23.10 2.51 -18.74
C ASP A 234 -22.43 1.47 -19.63
N TYR A 235 -21.23 1.01 -19.27
CA TYR A 235 -20.50 -0.01 -20.03
C TYR A 235 -21.26 -1.35 -20.11
N PHE A 236 -21.76 -1.84 -18.97
CA PHE A 236 -22.45 -3.14 -18.92
C PHE A 236 -23.94 -3.07 -19.28
N GLY A 237 -24.53 -1.87 -19.36
CA GLY A 237 -25.97 -1.67 -19.61
C GLY A 237 -26.86 -2.16 -18.45
N ARG A 238 -26.30 -2.33 -17.25
CA ARG A 238 -27.03 -2.75 -16.03
C ARG A 238 -26.37 -2.14 -14.79
N PRO A 239 -27.11 -1.89 -13.70
CA PRO A 239 -26.54 -1.38 -12.45
C PRO A 239 -25.36 -2.26 -12.01
N THR A 240 -24.17 -1.66 -11.99
CA THR A 240 -22.91 -2.33 -11.64
C THR A 240 -22.05 -1.34 -10.86
N SER A 241 -21.69 -1.69 -9.63
CA SER A 241 -20.83 -0.82 -8.82
C SER A 241 -19.36 -1.16 -9.03
N TYR A 242 -18.51 -0.14 -8.91
CA TYR A 242 -17.05 -0.26 -8.89
C TYR A 242 -16.59 -1.26 -7.83
N CYS A 243 -17.17 -1.14 -6.64
CA CYS A 243 -16.79 -1.95 -5.48
C CYS A 243 -17.20 -3.43 -5.63
N GLU A 244 -18.35 -3.71 -6.24
CA GLU A 244 -18.77 -5.09 -6.60
C GLU A 244 -17.75 -5.73 -7.55
N MET A 245 -17.28 -4.98 -8.55
CA MET A 245 -16.31 -5.47 -9.52
C MET A 245 -14.92 -5.70 -8.89
N MET A 246 -14.43 -4.77 -8.06
CA MET A 246 -13.20 -4.97 -7.31
C MET A 246 -13.28 -6.20 -6.38
N GLY A 247 -14.44 -6.41 -5.74
CA GLY A 247 -14.68 -7.56 -4.87
C GLY A 247 -14.64 -8.92 -5.58
N LYS A 248 -14.55 -8.95 -6.93
CA LYS A 248 -14.35 -10.18 -7.71
C LYS A 248 -12.90 -10.63 -7.82
N ALA A 249 -11.92 -9.83 -7.41
CA ALA A 249 -10.52 -10.22 -7.49
C ALA A 249 -10.22 -11.51 -6.72
N ASP A 250 -9.42 -12.37 -7.35
CA ASP A 250 -9.08 -13.71 -6.85
C ASP A 250 -8.06 -13.63 -5.72
N ILE A 251 -7.04 -12.77 -5.84
CA ILE A 251 -6.01 -12.54 -4.83
C ILE A 251 -5.69 -11.05 -4.71
N TRP A 252 -5.45 -10.62 -3.47
CA TRP A 252 -4.90 -9.30 -3.13
C TRP A 252 -3.49 -9.46 -2.58
N LEU A 253 -2.48 -9.16 -3.39
CA LEU A 253 -1.08 -9.05 -2.97
C LEU A 253 -0.87 -7.70 -2.29
N ILE A 254 -0.91 -7.68 -0.97
CA ILE A 254 -0.66 -6.49 -0.16
C ILE A 254 0.84 -6.29 0.01
N ARG A 255 1.38 -5.18 -0.47
CA ARG A 255 2.84 -4.88 -0.48
C ARG A 255 3.39 -4.46 0.89
N THR A 256 2.86 -5.03 1.96
CA THR A 256 3.38 -4.88 3.32
C THR A 256 3.45 -6.19 4.09
N TYR A 257 4.02 -6.17 5.30
CA TYR A 257 4.17 -7.31 6.19
C TYR A 257 4.33 -6.86 7.66
N TRP A 258 4.30 -7.82 8.59
CA TRP A 258 4.15 -7.61 10.04
C TRP A 258 5.39 -7.06 10.76
N ASP A 259 6.56 -7.16 10.15
CA ASP A 259 7.77 -6.46 10.58
C ASP A 259 7.60 -4.94 10.51
N PHE A 260 6.73 -4.44 9.62
CA PHE A 260 6.44 -3.03 9.44
C PHE A 260 5.01 -2.62 9.87
N GLU A 261 3.99 -3.41 9.57
CA GLU A 261 2.57 -3.12 9.86
C GLU A 261 2.15 -3.51 11.27
N PHE A 262 1.08 -2.91 11.79
CA PHE A 262 0.48 -3.39 13.03
C PHE A 262 -0.35 -4.67 12.78
N PRO A 263 -0.31 -5.67 13.68
CA PRO A 263 -1.10 -6.89 13.54
C PRO A 263 -2.59 -6.62 13.39
N ARG A 264 -3.24 -7.24 12.40
CA ARG A 264 -4.67 -7.10 12.13
C ARG A 264 -5.28 -8.36 11.48
N PRO A 265 -6.62 -8.55 11.56
CA PRO A 265 -7.29 -9.62 10.83
C PRO A 265 -7.08 -9.49 9.32
N PHE A 266 -6.97 -10.63 8.62
CA PHE A 266 -6.90 -10.67 7.17
C PHE A 266 -7.60 -11.92 6.62
N LEU A 267 -7.95 -11.89 5.34
CA LEU A 267 -8.70 -12.95 4.68
C LEU A 267 -7.77 -13.92 3.91
N PRO A 268 -8.20 -15.17 3.64
CA PRO A 268 -7.38 -16.16 2.94
C PRO A 268 -6.91 -15.75 1.53
N ASN A 269 -7.62 -14.86 0.84
CA ASN A 269 -7.23 -14.33 -0.47
C ASN A 269 -6.35 -13.06 -0.39
N PHE A 270 -6.05 -12.55 0.81
CA PHE A 270 -5.12 -11.44 1.02
C PHE A 270 -3.74 -11.99 1.42
N LYS A 271 -2.71 -11.65 0.65
CA LYS A 271 -1.34 -12.15 0.82
C LYS A 271 -0.39 -10.98 1.02
N TYR A 272 0.30 -10.99 2.13
CA TYR A 272 1.19 -9.90 2.55
C TYR A 272 2.59 -10.19 2.05
N VAL A 273 3.05 -9.42 1.06
CA VAL A 273 4.28 -9.65 0.32
C VAL A 273 5.25 -8.46 0.43
N GLY A 274 5.24 -7.75 1.56
CA GLY A 274 6.14 -6.60 1.79
C GLY A 274 7.63 -6.95 1.66
N GLY A 275 8.39 -6.09 0.97
CA GLY A 275 9.83 -6.27 0.71
C GLY A 275 10.18 -6.97 -0.59
N LEU A 276 9.30 -6.94 -1.61
CA LEU A 276 9.51 -7.56 -2.92
C LEU A 276 10.86 -7.19 -3.59
N HIS A 277 11.29 -5.95 -3.38
CA HIS A 277 12.46 -5.36 -4.03
C HIS A 277 13.76 -5.51 -3.26
N CYS A 278 13.70 -5.99 -2.02
CA CYS A 278 14.88 -6.08 -1.17
C CYS A 278 15.78 -7.23 -1.61
N THR A 279 17.08 -6.97 -1.72
CA THR A 279 18.06 -7.97 -2.19
C THR A 279 19.37 -7.83 -1.41
N PRO A 280 20.20 -8.90 -1.35
CA PRO A 280 21.55 -8.78 -0.79
C PRO A 280 22.34 -7.66 -1.50
N ALA A 281 23.15 -6.93 -0.75
CA ALA A 281 23.96 -5.85 -1.30
C ALA A 281 24.96 -6.37 -2.33
N LYS A 282 25.07 -5.66 -3.44
CA LYS A 282 26.08 -5.85 -4.48
C LYS A 282 27.27 -4.92 -4.22
N PRO A 283 28.46 -5.23 -4.79
CA PRO A 283 29.61 -4.32 -4.71
C PRO A 283 29.30 -2.93 -5.28
N LEU A 284 29.77 -1.89 -4.60
CA LEU A 284 29.61 -0.51 -5.04
C LEU A 284 30.57 -0.16 -6.20
N PRO A 285 30.24 0.86 -7.01
CA PRO A 285 31.21 1.46 -7.94
C PRO A 285 32.48 1.91 -7.21
N VAL A 286 33.64 1.77 -7.86
CA VAL A 286 34.97 1.96 -7.24
C VAL A 286 35.12 3.34 -6.57
N ASP A 287 34.65 4.39 -7.24
CA ASP A 287 34.71 5.78 -6.75
C ASP A 287 33.82 6.02 -5.53
N MET A 288 32.68 5.34 -5.48
CA MET A 288 31.75 5.37 -4.36
C MET A 288 32.31 4.57 -3.19
N GLU A 289 32.86 3.38 -3.44
CA GLU A 289 33.51 2.53 -2.45
C GLU A 289 34.68 3.26 -1.78
N GLU A 290 35.54 3.94 -2.56
CA GLU A 290 36.66 4.73 -2.02
C GLU A 290 36.17 5.83 -1.06
N PHE A 291 35.08 6.51 -1.40
CA PHE A 291 34.48 7.51 -0.51
C PHE A 291 33.93 6.88 0.77
N VAL A 292 33.24 5.75 0.65
CA VAL A 292 32.70 5.01 1.79
C VAL A 292 33.83 4.55 2.72
N GLN A 293 34.94 4.05 2.18
CA GLN A 293 36.09 3.63 2.99
C GLN A 293 36.82 4.80 3.64
N SER A 294 36.83 5.99 3.01
CA SER A 294 37.39 7.21 3.61
C SER A 294 36.69 7.69 4.88
N SER A 295 35.55 7.09 5.24
CA SER A 295 34.82 7.39 6.48
C SER A 295 35.46 6.85 7.76
N GLY A 296 36.49 6.00 7.67
CA GLY A 296 37.12 5.43 8.86
C GLY A 296 36.11 4.68 9.74
N ASP A 297 36.21 4.84 11.06
CA ASP A 297 35.35 4.14 12.02
C ASP A 297 33.98 4.80 12.19
N ASP A 298 33.88 6.10 11.87
CA ASP A 298 32.64 6.86 11.94
C ASP A 298 31.57 6.29 11.00
N GLY A 299 31.98 5.79 9.84
CA GLY A 299 31.10 5.16 8.87
C GLY A 299 30.29 6.15 8.05
N ILE A 300 29.22 5.67 7.42
CA ILE A 300 28.43 6.46 6.46
C ILE A 300 26.98 6.67 6.88
N VAL A 301 26.43 7.77 6.37
CA VAL A 301 24.99 8.06 6.34
C VAL A 301 24.53 8.09 4.90
N VAL A 302 23.46 7.35 4.61
CA VAL A 302 22.80 7.38 3.30
C VAL A 302 21.64 8.37 3.38
N PHE A 303 21.49 9.25 2.39
CA PHE A 303 20.41 10.23 2.37
C PHE A 303 19.69 10.29 1.01
N THR A 304 18.37 10.11 1.03
CA THR A 304 17.50 10.25 -0.14
C THR A 304 16.05 10.57 0.27
N LEU A 305 15.33 11.29 -0.58
CA LEU A 305 13.92 11.64 -0.38
C LEU A 305 12.98 10.92 -1.38
N GLY A 306 13.41 9.73 -1.83
CA GLY A 306 12.64 8.88 -2.74
C GLY A 306 12.84 9.27 -4.21
N SER A 307 11.98 8.76 -5.10
CA SER A 307 12.07 8.97 -6.55
C SER A 307 11.33 10.21 -7.06
N MET A 308 10.32 10.68 -6.32
CA MET A 308 9.42 11.77 -6.75
C MET A 308 9.95 13.16 -6.40
N ILE A 309 10.81 13.27 -5.39
CA ILE A 309 11.44 14.53 -4.98
C ILE A 309 12.87 14.54 -5.50
N ASP A 310 13.10 15.23 -6.61
CA ASP A 310 14.44 15.35 -7.18
C ASP A 310 15.25 16.49 -6.53
N LYS A 311 14.58 17.58 -6.18
CA LYS A 311 15.19 18.78 -5.59
C LYS A 311 14.32 19.37 -4.50
N LEU A 312 14.95 20.18 -3.66
CA LEU A 312 14.35 20.93 -2.56
C LEU A 312 14.57 22.42 -2.77
N PRO A 313 13.75 23.29 -2.17
CA PRO A 313 14.04 24.72 -2.09
C PRO A 313 15.44 24.97 -1.54
N LYS A 314 16.11 26.00 -2.07
CA LYS A 314 17.51 26.30 -1.73
C LYS A 314 17.73 26.49 -0.22
N GLU A 315 16.81 27.16 0.46
CA GLU A 315 16.86 27.35 1.91
C GLU A 315 16.87 26.01 2.67
N MET A 316 16.02 25.08 2.25
CA MET A 316 15.90 23.75 2.87
C MET A 316 17.12 22.88 2.57
N SER A 317 17.62 22.88 1.33
CA SER A 317 18.83 22.12 1.00
C SER A 317 20.08 22.69 1.68
N ASN A 318 20.19 24.01 1.86
CA ASN A 318 21.24 24.65 2.65
C ASN A 318 21.13 24.33 4.15
N MET A 319 19.91 24.32 4.71
CA MET A 319 19.67 23.92 6.11
C MET A 319 20.13 22.48 6.34
N ILE A 320 19.71 21.55 5.47
CA ILE A 320 20.10 20.14 5.58
C ILE A 320 21.62 19.98 5.39
N ALA A 321 22.21 20.61 4.37
CA ALA A 321 23.64 20.56 4.13
C ALA A 321 24.46 21.08 5.33
N SER A 322 23.99 22.13 6.00
CA SER A 322 24.59 22.68 7.22
C SER A 322 24.56 21.69 8.38
N ALA A 323 23.47 20.94 8.55
CA ALA A 323 23.39 19.87 9.55
C ALA A 323 24.34 18.71 9.21
N LEU A 324 24.36 18.27 7.95
CA LEU A 324 25.24 17.19 7.51
C LEU A 324 26.73 17.54 7.65
N ALA A 325 27.10 18.81 7.53
CA ALA A 325 28.48 19.25 7.73
C ALA A 325 28.97 19.13 9.19
N GLN A 326 28.05 18.96 10.15
CA GLN A 326 28.38 18.91 11.59
C GLN A 326 28.62 17.50 12.12
N ILE A 327 28.30 16.46 11.34
CA ILE A 327 28.51 15.07 11.75
C ILE A 327 29.85 14.54 11.20
N PRO A 328 30.53 13.62 11.92
CA PRO A 328 31.80 13.08 11.45
C PRO A 328 31.66 12.06 10.30
N GLN A 329 30.47 11.48 10.11
CA GLN A 329 30.21 10.49 9.07
C GLN A 329 30.38 11.08 7.66
N LYS A 330 30.77 10.23 6.70
CA LYS A 330 30.62 10.56 5.29
C LYS A 330 29.16 10.39 4.88
N VAL A 331 28.65 11.31 4.08
CA VAL A 331 27.24 11.32 3.66
C VAL A 331 27.14 11.15 2.16
N LEU A 332 26.37 10.15 1.73
CA LEU A 332 26.01 9.96 0.33
C LEU A 332 24.57 10.44 0.13
N TRP A 333 24.42 11.57 -0.55
CA TRP A 333 23.14 12.23 -0.72
C TRP A 333 22.65 12.17 -2.17
N ARG A 334 21.52 11.48 -2.40
CA ARG A 334 20.81 11.57 -3.68
C ARG A 334 20.07 12.90 -3.78
N TYR A 335 20.51 13.76 -4.69
CA TYR A 335 19.95 15.10 -4.90
C TYR A 335 20.21 15.60 -6.33
N GLY A 336 19.15 16.04 -7.00
CA GLY A 336 19.19 16.55 -8.38
C GLY A 336 19.16 18.08 -8.50
N GLY A 337 19.08 18.80 -7.38
CA GLY A 337 19.07 20.27 -7.36
C GLY A 337 20.46 20.92 -7.45
N GLU A 338 20.49 22.24 -7.35
CA GLU A 338 21.75 23.01 -7.29
C GLU A 338 22.54 22.68 -6.02
N LYS A 339 23.86 22.52 -6.15
CA LYS A 339 24.74 22.24 -5.01
C LYS A 339 24.49 23.27 -3.89
N PRO A 340 24.14 22.83 -2.66
CA PRO A 340 23.96 23.72 -1.52
C PRO A 340 25.23 24.51 -1.20
N ASP A 341 25.08 25.78 -0.84
CA ASP A 341 26.20 26.68 -0.50
C ASP A 341 26.93 26.23 0.77
N THR A 342 26.21 25.56 1.68
CA THR A 342 26.68 25.08 2.99
C THR A 342 27.12 23.61 2.97
N LEU A 343 27.36 23.01 1.79
CA LEU A 343 27.75 21.60 1.67
C LEU A 343 29.17 21.36 2.25
N GLY A 344 29.25 20.58 3.33
CA GLY A 344 30.50 20.15 3.93
C GLY A 344 31.29 19.13 3.10
N GLU A 345 32.61 19.05 3.31
CA GLU A 345 33.52 18.12 2.62
C GLU A 345 33.26 16.63 2.92
N ASN A 346 32.51 16.36 3.99
CA ASN A 346 32.09 15.02 4.36
C ASN A 346 30.88 14.53 3.53
N THR A 347 30.23 15.38 2.73
CA THR A 347 29.03 15.02 1.96
C THR A 347 29.31 15.02 0.46
N ARG A 348 28.93 13.93 -0.23
CA ARG A 348 28.93 13.85 -1.70
C ARG A 348 27.50 13.74 -2.23
N ILE A 349 27.20 14.53 -3.26
CA ILE A 349 25.92 14.54 -3.95
C ILE A 349 25.99 13.63 -5.19
N TYR A 350 24.95 12.84 -5.38
CA TYR A 350 24.76 11.98 -6.54
C TYR A 350 23.37 12.21 -7.15
N LYS A 351 23.25 12.10 -8.48
CA LYS A 351 21.92 12.11 -9.14
C LYS A 351 21.12 10.86 -8.78
N TRP A 352 21.82 9.73 -8.64
CA TRP A 352 21.25 8.45 -8.25
C TRP A 352 22.26 7.67 -7.40
N ILE A 353 21.77 6.89 -6.45
CA ILE A 353 22.59 6.04 -5.58
C ILE A 353 22.06 4.60 -5.60
N PRO A 354 22.92 3.58 -5.51
CA PRO A 354 22.50 2.20 -5.30
C PRO A 354 22.06 2.03 -3.83
N GLN A 355 20.86 2.53 -3.50
CA GLN A 355 20.34 2.64 -2.12
C GLN A 355 20.40 1.30 -1.37
N ASN A 356 19.89 0.22 -1.95
CA ASN A 356 19.94 -1.11 -1.36
C ASN A 356 21.38 -1.55 -0.99
N ASP A 357 22.32 -1.32 -1.90
CA ASP A 357 23.71 -1.77 -1.73
C ASP A 357 24.45 -0.94 -0.68
N LEU A 358 24.21 0.37 -0.67
CA LEU A 358 24.70 1.26 0.37
C LEU A 358 24.13 0.90 1.74
N LEU A 359 22.82 0.62 1.83
CA LEU A 359 22.20 0.23 3.10
C LEU A 359 22.75 -1.11 3.63
N GLY A 360 23.08 -2.05 2.75
CA GLY A 360 23.71 -3.31 3.14
C GLY A 360 25.23 -3.24 3.34
N HIS A 361 25.85 -2.06 3.13
CA HIS A 361 27.29 -1.90 3.34
C HIS A 361 27.65 -1.90 4.84
N PRO A 362 28.72 -2.59 5.27
CA PRO A 362 29.08 -2.70 6.70
C PRO A 362 29.38 -1.36 7.42
N LYS A 363 29.76 -0.32 6.67
CA LYS A 363 30.02 1.03 7.21
C LYS A 363 28.75 1.85 7.46
N THR A 364 27.58 1.38 7.04
CA THR A 364 26.34 2.16 7.15
C THR A 364 25.84 2.22 8.59
N ARG A 365 25.73 3.45 9.11
CA ARG A 365 25.30 3.71 10.48
C ARG A 365 23.85 4.12 10.55
N ALA A 366 23.42 5.00 9.65
CA ALA A 366 22.07 5.54 9.64
C ALA A 366 21.58 5.85 8.23
N PHE A 367 20.26 5.93 8.11
CA PHE A 367 19.57 6.27 6.88
C PHE A 367 18.67 7.49 7.07
N ILE A 368 18.93 8.58 6.34
CA ILE A 368 18.00 9.71 6.27
C ILE A 368 17.05 9.44 5.11
N THR A 369 15.76 9.40 5.41
CA THR A 369 14.74 9.00 4.44
C THR A 369 13.46 9.82 4.57
N HIS A 370 12.79 10.04 3.45
CA HIS A 370 11.43 10.55 3.47
C HIS A 370 10.41 9.60 4.12
N GLY A 371 10.74 8.32 4.34
CA GLY A 371 9.79 7.35 4.92
C GLY A 371 8.87 6.67 3.91
N GLY A 372 9.21 6.69 2.62
CA GLY A 372 8.51 5.88 1.61
C GLY A 372 8.66 4.39 1.89
N THR A 373 7.60 3.63 1.64
CA THR A 373 7.51 2.19 2.00
C THR A 373 8.69 1.37 1.46
N ASN A 374 9.11 1.59 0.21
CA ASN A 374 10.23 0.83 -0.37
C ASN A 374 11.54 1.07 0.39
N SER A 375 11.85 2.34 0.68
CA SER A 375 13.03 2.73 1.44
C SER A 375 13.02 2.16 2.85
N ILE A 376 11.84 2.09 3.49
CA ILE A 376 11.69 1.47 4.81
C ILE A 376 12.00 -0.03 4.76
N TYR A 377 11.49 -0.76 3.75
CA TYR A 377 11.80 -2.19 3.64
C TYR A 377 13.28 -2.46 3.39
N GLU A 378 13.97 -1.65 2.57
CA GLU A 378 15.43 -1.81 2.41
C GLU A 378 16.18 -1.54 3.72
N ALA A 379 15.77 -0.53 4.48
CA ALA A 379 16.35 -0.25 5.79
C ALA A 379 16.07 -1.37 6.81
N ILE A 380 14.85 -1.93 6.82
CA ILE A 380 14.50 -3.10 7.63
C ILE A 380 15.34 -4.31 7.19
N TYR A 381 15.41 -4.60 5.89
CA TYR A 381 16.14 -5.74 5.34
C TYR A 381 17.60 -5.74 5.79
N HIS A 382 18.27 -4.59 5.73
CA HIS A 382 19.68 -4.42 6.13
C HIS A 382 19.87 -4.03 7.60
N GLY A 383 18.78 -3.89 8.37
CA GLY A 383 18.82 -3.56 9.80
C GLY A 383 19.44 -2.19 10.10
N VAL A 384 19.16 -1.17 9.29
CA VAL A 384 19.69 0.19 9.43
C VAL A 384 18.64 1.10 10.09
N PRO A 385 18.95 1.75 11.23
CA PRO A 385 18.06 2.72 11.84
C PRO A 385 18.00 4.01 11.03
N MET A 386 16.93 4.79 11.19
CA MET A 386 16.66 5.92 10.30
C MET A 386 16.30 7.24 10.98
N VAL A 387 16.61 8.34 10.32
CA VAL A 387 16.02 9.65 10.60
C VAL A 387 15.01 9.95 9.49
N GLY A 388 13.75 10.06 9.86
CA GLY A 388 12.63 10.26 8.95
C GLY A 388 12.31 11.73 8.72
N ILE A 389 12.18 12.16 7.46
CA ILE A 389 11.77 13.50 7.05
C ILE A 389 10.54 13.38 6.12
N PRO A 390 9.33 13.21 6.67
CA PRO A 390 8.14 13.01 5.85
C PRO A 390 7.80 14.27 5.05
N LEU A 391 7.36 14.08 3.81
CA LEU A 391 7.01 15.18 2.89
C LEU A 391 5.57 15.10 2.40
N PHE A 392 5.07 13.92 2.04
CA PHE A 392 3.73 13.74 1.49
C PHE A 392 3.25 12.28 1.58
N GLY A 393 1.99 12.03 1.24
CA GLY A 393 1.47 10.67 1.10
C GLY A 393 1.56 9.87 2.40
N ASP A 394 1.95 8.60 2.29
CA ASP A 394 2.07 7.62 3.39
C ASP A 394 3.24 7.86 4.33
N GLN A 395 4.18 8.72 3.93
CA GLN A 395 5.44 8.93 4.63
C GLN A 395 5.28 9.27 6.13
N PRO A 396 4.40 10.20 6.55
CA PRO A 396 4.25 10.50 7.98
C PRO A 396 3.73 9.30 8.78
N ASP A 397 2.78 8.55 8.22
CA ASP A 397 2.17 7.38 8.84
C ASP A 397 3.18 6.24 8.97
N ASN A 398 3.93 5.97 7.89
CA ASN A 398 4.99 4.96 7.90
C ASN A 398 6.08 5.27 8.95
N LEU A 399 6.43 6.55 9.12
CA LEU A 399 7.43 6.95 10.11
C LEU A 399 6.91 6.84 11.55
N VAL A 400 5.60 6.97 11.79
CA VAL A 400 4.99 6.60 13.09
C VAL A 400 5.20 5.12 13.37
N HIS A 401 4.99 4.23 12.39
CA HIS A 401 5.23 2.80 12.55
C HIS A 401 6.67 2.48 12.95
N MET A 402 7.65 3.16 12.34
CA MET A 402 9.08 2.96 12.63
C MET A 402 9.50 3.59 13.97
N ARG A 403 8.92 4.74 14.33
CA ARG A 403 9.11 5.38 15.64
C ARG A 403 8.62 4.48 16.77
N VAL A 404 7.42 3.92 16.66
CA VAL A 404 6.83 3.00 17.66
C VAL A 404 7.68 1.73 17.82
N ARG A 405 8.33 1.28 16.74
CA ARG A 405 9.26 0.15 16.77
C ARG A 405 10.63 0.49 17.34
N GLY A 406 10.89 1.75 17.67
CA GLY A 406 12.16 2.24 18.18
C GLY A 406 13.30 2.16 17.16
N ALA A 407 12.98 2.20 15.86
CA ALA A 407 13.97 2.12 14.77
C ALA A 407 14.11 3.44 13.99
N ALA A 408 13.38 4.49 14.40
CA ALA A 408 13.46 5.80 13.77
C ALA A 408 13.31 6.96 14.74
N VAL A 409 14.09 8.02 14.51
CA VAL A 409 13.76 9.39 14.93
C VAL A 409 13.05 10.06 13.77
N VAL A 410 12.06 10.90 14.03
CA VAL A 410 11.22 11.51 12.98
C VAL A 410 11.18 13.02 13.19
N ILE A 411 11.57 13.73 12.15
CA ILE A 411 11.56 15.19 12.07
C ILE A 411 10.15 15.62 11.66
N ASP A 412 9.38 16.16 12.59
CA ASP A 412 7.94 16.36 12.40
C ASP A 412 7.59 17.41 11.32
N ASN A 413 8.42 18.45 11.15
CA ASN A 413 8.22 19.45 10.10
C ASN A 413 9.54 20.05 9.61
N ILE A 414 9.95 19.67 8.40
CA ILE A 414 11.20 20.13 7.79
C ILE A 414 11.26 21.65 7.57
N LYS A 415 10.12 22.34 7.45
CA LYS A 415 10.08 23.80 7.24
C LYS A 415 10.45 24.59 8.49
N THR A 416 10.22 24.03 9.67
CA THR A 416 10.52 24.67 10.97
C THR A 416 11.74 24.06 11.66
N THR A 417 12.31 23.02 11.06
CA THR A 417 13.47 22.29 11.57
C THR A 417 14.72 23.16 11.53
N GLN A 418 15.45 23.19 12.65
CA GLN A 418 16.77 23.76 12.73
C GLN A 418 17.82 22.70 12.35
N PRO A 419 19.01 23.10 11.83
CA PRO A 419 20.07 22.14 11.54
C PRO A 419 20.38 21.21 12.71
N GLN A 420 20.33 21.74 13.94
CA GLN A 420 20.61 20.98 15.16
C GLN A 420 19.63 19.82 15.38
N ASP A 421 18.35 19.96 15.02
CA ASP A 421 17.36 18.89 15.19
C ASP A 421 17.73 17.64 14.36
N LEU A 422 18.27 17.86 13.16
CA LEU A 422 18.73 16.77 12.30
C LEU A 422 20.04 16.16 12.83
N VAL A 423 20.96 16.99 13.34
CA VAL A 423 22.19 16.52 14.00
C VAL A 423 21.87 15.67 15.22
N ASP A 424 20.96 16.13 16.08
CA ASP A 424 20.53 15.42 17.28
C ASP A 424 19.82 14.11 16.94
N GLY A 425 18.95 14.12 15.92
CA GLY A 425 18.30 12.91 15.43
C GLY A 425 19.30 11.88 14.91
N LEU A 426 20.32 12.32 14.15
CA LEU A 426 21.40 11.45 13.67
C LEU A 426 22.25 10.91 14.81
N ASN A 427 22.66 11.77 15.74
CA ASN A 427 23.42 11.38 16.92
C ASN A 427 22.65 10.37 17.77
N ALA A 428 21.33 10.52 17.91
CA ALA A 428 20.49 9.57 18.61
C ALA A 428 20.50 8.20 17.93
N VAL A 429 20.19 8.12 16.63
CA VAL A 429 20.10 6.81 15.94
C VAL A 429 21.45 6.12 15.73
N ILE A 430 22.54 6.89 15.71
CA ILE A 430 23.91 6.36 15.55
C ILE A 430 24.48 5.89 16.90
N ASN A 431 24.30 6.67 17.97
CA ASN A 431 25.00 6.45 19.23
C ASN A 431 24.17 5.71 20.29
N ASP A 432 22.84 5.78 20.25
CA ASP A 432 22.00 4.98 21.13
C ASP A 432 21.82 3.57 20.51
N PRO A 433 22.36 2.51 21.16
CA PRO A 433 22.35 1.16 20.61
C PRO A 433 20.92 0.61 20.42
N SER A 434 19.93 1.12 21.16
CA SER A 434 18.56 0.62 21.08
C SER A 434 17.97 0.77 19.66
N TYR A 435 18.31 1.82 18.93
CA TYR A 435 17.86 2.00 17.55
C TYR A 435 18.41 0.93 16.62
N LYS A 436 19.72 0.66 16.70
CA LYS A 436 20.35 -0.39 15.90
C LYS A 436 19.85 -1.77 16.30
N GLU A 437 19.70 -2.05 17.60
CA GLU A 437 19.15 -3.32 18.09
C GLU A 437 17.72 -3.56 17.60
N ASN A 438 16.87 -2.54 17.64
CA ASN A 438 15.51 -2.60 17.13
C ASN A 438 15.49 -2.80 15.61
N ALA A 439 16.29 -2.05 14.85
CA ALA A 439 16.40 -2.22 13.40
C ALA A 439 16.89 -3.64 13.03
N MET A 440 17.89 -4.17 13.72
CA MET A 440 18.38 -5.54 13.53
C MET A 440 17.33 -6.58 13.97
N ARG A 441 16.52 -6.30 15.00
CA ARG A 441 15.38 -7.17 15.36
C ARG A 441 14.36 -7.22 14.23
N LEU A 442 14.00 -6.09 13.64
CA LEU A 442 13.08 -6.05 12.50
C LEU A 442 13.68 -6.78 11.29
N SER A 443 14.97 -6.61 11.01
CA SER A 443 15.69 -7.35 9.96
C SER A 443 15.59 -8.86 10.17
N ARG A 444 15.83 -9.36 11.38
CA ARG A 444 15.69 -10.79 11.69
C ARG A 444 14.27 -11.29 11.42
N ILE A 445 13.25 -10.55 11.83
CA ILE A 445 11.84 -10.91 11.55
C ILE A 445 11.54 -10.86 10.04
N HIS A 446 12.11 -9.90 9.32
CA HIS A 446 11.96 -9.77 7.88
C HIS A 446 12.50 -11.00 7.13
N HIS A 447 13.68 -11.48 7.53
CA HIS A 447 14.34 -12.64 6.94
C HIS A 447 13.77 -13.97 7.42
N ASP A 448 13.23 -14.02 8.65
CA ASP A 448 12.62 -15.22 9.24
C ASP A 448 11.18 -15.43 8.74
N ARG A 449 11.06 -15.61 7.43
CA ARG A 449 9.80 -15.93 6.73
C ARG A 449 9.92 -17.30 6.07
N PRO A 450 8.85 -18.10 6.04
CA PRO A 450 8.88 -19.42 5.42
C PRO A 450 9.10 -19.35 3.90
N ILE A 451 8.62 -18.27 3.26
CA ILE A 451 8.76 -18.02 1.83
C ILE A 451 9.24 -16.58 1.67
N LYS A 452 10.16 -16.34 0.72
CA LYS A 452 10.60 -14.97 0.42
C LYS A 452 9.44 -14.17 -0.18
N PRO A 453 9.36 -12.85 0.06
CA PRO A 453 8.22 -12.04 -0.38
C PRO A 453 7.94 -12.13 -1.89
N LEU A 454 9.00 -12.08 -2.70
CA LEU A 454 8.91 -12.17 -4.15
C LEU A 454 8.44 -13.54 -4.63
N ASP A 455 8.96 -14.62 -4.03
CA ASP A 455 8.55 -15.99 -4.34
C ASP A 455 7.08 -16.23 -3.94
N GLU A 456 6.62 -15.65 -2.82
CA GLU A 456 5.22 -15.74 -2.40
C GLU A 456 4.29 -15.02 -3.37
N ALA A 457 4.63 -13.80 -3.79
CA ALA A 457 3.84 -13.06 -4.77
C ALA A 457 3.69 -13.85 -6.08
N VAL A 458 4.81 -14.35 -6.61
CA VAL A 458 4.84 -15.15 -7.84
C VAL A 458 4.05 -16.46 -7.66
N PHE A 459 4.22 -17.15 -6.53
CA PHE A 459 3.47 -18.37 -6.23
C PHE A 459 1.96 -18.16 -6.30
N TRP A 460 1.44 -17.07 -5.72
CA TRP A 460 -0.01 -16.80 -5.73
C TRP A 460 -0.53 -16.37 -7.10
N ILE A 461 0.29 -15.70 -7.92
CA ILE A 461 -0.04 -15.40 -9.32
C ILE A 461 -0.14 -16.71 -10.11
N GLU A 462 0.86 -17.58 -9.99
CA GLU A 462 0.85 -18.91 -10.62
C GLU A 462 -0.28 -19.80 -10.10
N PHE A 463 -0.59 -19.73 -8.80
CA PHE A 463 -1.70 -20.46 -8.21
C PHE A 463 -3.02 -20.09 -8.88
N VAL A 464 -3.26 -18.79 -9.09
CA VAL A 464 -4.45 -18.30 -9.78
C VAL A 464 -4.49 -18.77 -11.23
N MET A 465 -3.35 -18.74 -11.95
CA MET A 465 -3.25 -19.24 -13.32
C MET A 465 -3.56 -20.74 -13.43
N ARG A 466 -3.00 -21.55 -12.54
CA ARG A 466 -3.22 -23.01 -12.47
C ARG A 466 -4.66 -23.38 -12.20
N ASN A 467 -5.28 -22.69 -11.24
CA ASN A 467 -6.60 -23.04 -10.73
C ASN A 467 -7.74 -22.28 -11.44
N LYS A 468 -7.41 -21.43 -12.43
CA LYS A 468 -8.34 -20.58 -13.17
C LYS A 468 -9.20 -19.73 -12.21
N GLY A 469 -8.52 -19.12 -11.23
CA GLY A 469 -9.11 -18.32 -10.17
C GLY A 469 -8.88 -18.89 -8.76
N ALA A 470 -9.42 -18.21 -7.76
CA ALA A 470 -9.28 -18.55 -6.34
C ALA A 470 -10.57 -18.34 -5.55
N LYS A 471 -11.75 -18.54 -6.18
CA LYS A 471 -13.07 -18.32 -5.56
C LYS A 471 -13.28 -19.02 -4.22
N HIS A 472 -12.64 -20.16 -3.98
CA HIS A 472 -12.72 -20.91 -2.71
C HIS A 472 -12.05 -20.19 -1.53
N LEU A 473 -11.22 -19.16 -1.79
CA LEU A 473 -10.62 -18.30 -0.76
C LEU A 473 -11.46 -17.07 -0.45
N ARG A 474 -12.52 -16.81 -1.23
CA ARG A 474 -13.43 -15.67 -1.06
C ARG A 474 -14.39 -15.95 0.09
N VAL A 475 -14.56 -14.96 0.96
CA VAL A 475 -15.47 -15.06 2.11
C VAL A 475 -16.93 -14.82 1.73
N GLU A 476 -17.84 -15.37 2.53
CA GLU A 476 -19.29 -15.20 2.32
C GLU A 476 -19.77 -13.75 2.54
N ALA A 477 -18.98 -12.90 3.19
CA ALA A 477 -19.31 -11.50 3.45
C ALA A 477 -19.72 -10.73 2.18
N HIS A 478 -19.19 -11.11 1.01
CA HIS A 478 -19.56 -10.50 -0.27
C HIS A 478 -21.01 -10.78 -0.71
N ASN A 479 -21.67 -11.82 -0.18
CA ASN A 479 -23.02 -12.23 -0.55
C ASN A 479 -24.06 -11.87 0.52
N LEU A 480 -23.63 -11.35 1.66
CA LEU A 480 -24.51 -10.96 2.76
C LEU A 480 -25.01 -9.53 2.57
N THR A 481 -26.25 -9.28 3.00
CA THR A 481 -26.71 -7.91 3.20
C THR A 481 -25.99 -7.26 4.39
N TRP A 482 -25.91 -5.93 4.42
CA TRP A 482 -25.21 -5.20 5.47
C TRP A 482 -25.72 -5.52 6.89
N TYR A 483 -27.03 -5.78 7.05
CA TYR A 483 -27.62 -6.11 8.35
C TYR A 483 -27.35 -7.57 8.76
N GLN A 484 -27.28 -8.50 7.79
CA GLN A 484 -26.86 -9.89 8.05
C GLN A 484 -25.38 -9.96 8.43
N TYR A 485 -24.53 -9.21 7.73
CA TYR A 485 -23.09 -9.13 8.02
C TYR A 485 -22.82 -8.70 9.46
N HIS A 486 -23.61 -7.74 9.97
CA HIS A 486 -23.53 -7.26 11.36
C HIS A 486 -24.47 -7.99 12.34
N CYS A 487 -25.14 -9.07 11.92
CA CYS A 487 -26.11 -9.84 12.71
C CYS A 487 -27.23 -8.99 13.36
N LEU A 488 -27.61 -7.86 12.74
CA LEU A 488 -28.59 -6.93 13.29
C LEU A 488 -30.01 -7.54 13.32
N ASP A 489 -30.31 -8.40 12.36
CA ASP A 489 -31.52 -9.23 12.32
C ASP A 489 -31.60 -10.19 13.50
N VAL A 490 -30.48 -10.85 13.84
CA VAL A 490 -30.36 -11.72 15.03
C VAL A 490 -30.51 -10.91 16.32
N PHE A 491 -29.84 -9.76 16.45
CA PHE A 491 -30.00 -8.89 17.61
C PHE A 491 -31.44 -8.40 17.77
N ALA A 492 -32.10 -7.99 16.68
CA ALA A 492 -33.49 -7.57 16.69
C ALA A 492 -34.42 -8.71 17.15
N PHE A 493 -34.19 -9.94 16.71
CA PHE A 493 -34.93 -11.11 17.16
C PHE A 493 -34.74 -11.37 18.67
N LEU A 494 -33.50 -11.38 19.16
CA LEU A 494 -33.18 -11.62 20.57
C LEU A 494 -33.77 -10.54 21.50
N ILE A 495 -33.67 -9.26 21.11
CA ILE A 495 -34.27 -8.14 21.87
C ILE A 495 -35.80 -8.28 21.92
N THR A 496 -36.41 -8.69 20.82
CA THR A 496 -37.86 -8.94 20.74
C THR A 496 -38.28 -10.03 21.72
N VAL A 497 -37.59 -11.18 21.71
CA VAL A 497 -37.85 -12.30 22.64
C VAL A 497 -37.68 -11.86 24.10
N LEU A 498 -36.59 -11.16 24.43
CA LEU A 498 -36.35 -10.64 25.77
C LEU A 498 -37.47 -9.69 26.23
N THR A 499 -37.89 -8.79 25.35
CA THR A 499 -38.98 -7.83 25.63
C THR A 499 -40.30 -8.56 25.90
N VAL A 500 -40.64 -9.58 25.12
CA VAL A 500 -41.84 -10.40 25.33
C VAL A 500 -41.76 -11.14 26.67
N VAL A 501 -40.63 -11.76 27.00
CA VAL A 501 -40.44 -12.46 28.29
C VAL A 501 -40.58 -11.51 29.47
N LEU A 502 -39.92 -10.34 29.42
CA LEU A 502 -40.02 -9.31 30.46
C LEU A 502 -41.45 -8.77 30.59
N TYR A 503 -42.16 -8.59 29.48
CA TYR A 503 -43.55 -8.16 29.47
C TYR A 503 -44.49 -9.20 30.10
N VAL A 504 -44.35 -10.48 29.74
CA VAL A 504 -45.12 -11.58 30.33
C VAL A 504 -44.82 -11.70 31.82
N PHE A 505 -43.54 -11.67 32.21
CA PHE A 505 -43.13 -11.68 33.61
C PHE A 505 -43.73 -10.50 34.38
N PHE A 506 -43.67 -9.29 33.84
CA PHE A 506 -44.29 -8.10 34.43
C PHE A 506 -45.81 -8.26 34.59
N LYS A 507 -46.51 -8.79 33.58
CA LYS A 507 -47.95 -9.07 33.65
C LYS A 507 -48.28 -10.13 34.70
N MET A 508 -47.49 -11.20 34.80
CA MET A 508 -47.62 -12.22 35.83
C MET A 508 -47.40 -11.62 37.23
N CYS A 509 -46.31 -10.89 37.45
CA CYS A 509 -46.04 -10.21 38.72
C CYS A 509 -47.17 -9.24 39.09
N LYS A 510 -47.64 -8.41 38.14
CA LYS A 510 -48.79 -7.52 38.36
C LYS A 510 -50.04 -8.31 38.74
N PHE A 511 -50.32 -9.42 38.05
CA PHE A 511 -51.46 -10.29 38.35
C PHE A 511 -51.36 -10.89 39.75
N PHE A 512 -50.19 -11.45 40.13
CA PHE A 512 -49.97 -12.01 41.45
C PHE A 512 -50.02 -10.94 42.55
N ILE A 513 -49.44 -9.75 42.34
CA ILE A 513 -49.51 -8.63 43.29
C ILE A 513 -50.95 -8.14 43.45
N MET A 514 -51.71 -7.96 42.35
CA MET A 514 -53.13 -7.59 42.44
C MET A 514 -53.95 -8.65 43.18
N ARG A 515 -53.64 -9.94 43.00
CA ARG A 515 -54.36 -11.05 43.65
C ARG A 515 -53.98 -11.25 45.13
N CYS A 516 -52.72 -11.00 45.49
CA CYS A 516 -52.21 -11.20 46.85
C CYS A 516 -52.38 -9.95 47.74
N CYS A 517 -52.18 -8.74 47.19
CA CYS A 517 -52.23 -7.49 47.96
C CYS A 517 -53.58 -6.78 47.91
N PHE A 518 -54.41 -7.01 46.87
CA PHE A 518 -55.73 -6.38 46.70
C PHE A 518 -56.90 -7.38 46.74
N ARG A 519 -56.80 -8.42 47.59
CA ARG A 519 -57.96 -9.23 47.95
C ARG A 519 -58.94 -8.36 48.75
N SER A 520 -59.92 -7.78 48.05
CA SER A 520 -61.04 -7.06 48.64
C SER A 520 -61.68 -7.90 49.76
N LYS A 521 -61.77 -7.34 50.97
CA LYS A 521 -62.55 -7.89 52.09
C LYS A 521 -64.01 -7.97 51.64
N ARG A 522 -64.41 -9.12 51.09
CA ARG A 522 -65.83 -9.42 50.83
C ARG A 522 -66.52 -9.49 52.20
N LYS A 523 -67.30 -8.46 52.56
CA LYS A 523 -68.11 -8.42 53.79
C LYS A 523 -68.98 -9.67 53.86
N SER A 524 -68.83 -10.47 54.92
CA SER A 524 -69.79 -11.50 55.29
C SER A 524 -71.12 -10.84 55.62
N LYS A 525 -72.20 -11.20 54.93
CA LYS A 525 -73.57 -10.95 55.44
C LYS A 525 -73.71 -11.74 56.75
N LYS A 526 -74.14 -11.09 57.82
CA LYS A 526 -74.75 -11.75 58.98
C LYS A 526 -76.26 -11.70 58.78
N GLU A 527 -76.92 -12.84 58.97
CA GLU A 527 -78.37 -12.94 59.19
C GLU A 527 -78.79 -12.20 60.46
#